data_AF-A0A3C2DAM6-F1
#
_entry.id   AF-A0A3C2DAM6-F1
#
_cell.length_a   1.000
_cell.length_b   1.000
_cell.length_c   1.000
_cell.angle_alpha   90.00
_cell.angle_beta   90.00
_cell.angle_gamma   90.00
#
_symmetry.space_group_name_H-M   'P 1'
#
loop_
_entity.id
_entity.type
_entity.pdbx_description
1 polymer ?
#
loop_
_entity_poly.entity_id
_entity_poly.type
_entity_poly.pdbx_seq_one_letter_code
_entity_poly.pdbx_strand_id
1 'polypeptide(L)' 'TLLGSADEQPALFFEGEDPTLPGLRRCLTRTDLHELVSRLQKGLLEAGVEPGDRVAAWLPNVPEAYAVM' A
#
# COMPACT_ATOMS: atom_id res chain seq x y z
N THR A 1 -4.03 -12.04 -7.93
CA THR A 1 -3.86 -11.36 -6.62
C THR A 1 -3.78 -9.87 -6.87
N LEU A 2 -4.01 -9.03 -5.86
CA LEU A 2 -3.95 -7.57 -6.00
C LEU A 2 -2.57 -7.11 -6.53
N LEU A 3 -1.49 -7.72 -6.02
CA LEU A 3 -0.11 -7.36 -6.37
C LEU A 3 0.31 -7.83 -7.78
N GLY A 4 0.09 -9.12 -8.09
CA GLY A 4 0.48 -9.76 -9.35
C GLY A 4 1.92 -9.44 -9.84
N SER A 5 2.18 -9.57 -11.15
CA SER A 5 3.37 -9.03 -11.83
C SER A 5 3.41 -7.50 -11.75
N ALA A 6 4.60 -6.93 -11.57
CA ALA A 6 4.82 -5.48 -11.66
C ALA A 6 4.68 -5.02 -13.11
N ASP A 7 3.57 -4.38 -13.41
CA ASP A 7 3.23 -3.82 -14.71
C ASP A 7 2.31 -2.60 -14.53
N GLU A 8 2.06 -1.91 -15.65
CA GLU A 8 1.27 -0.68 -15.67
C GLU A 8 -0.26 -0.93 -15.60
N GLN A 9 -0.70 -2.17 -15.37
CA GLN A 9 -2.13 -2.41 -15.18
C GLN A 9 -2.60 -1.84 -13.83
N PRO A 10 -3.81 -1.27 -13.76
CA PRO A 10 -4.36 -0.79 -12.50
C PRO A 10 -4.47 -1.91 -11.45
N ALA A 11 -3.95 -1.63 -10.25
CA ALA A 11 -4.13 -2.48 -9.06
C ALA A 11 -5.23 -1.94 -8.16
N LEU A 12 -5.22 -0.63 -7.88
CA LEU A 12 -6.10 -0.02 -6.89
C LEU A 12 -6.54 1.37 -7.34
N PHE A 13 -7.84 1.60 -7.34
CA PHE A 13 -8.44 2.92 -7.45
C PHE A 13 -8.83 3.39 -6.05
N PHE A 14 -8.25 4.51 -5.63
CA PHE A 14 -8.57 5.16 -4.37
C PHE A 14 -9.38 6.41 -4.64
N GLU A 15 -10.47 6.52 -3.90
CA GLU A 15 -11.24 7.74 -3.73
C GLU A 15 -11.38 7.99 -2.24
N GLY A 16 -10.84 9.10 -1.74
CA GLY A 16 -11.07 9.48 -0.35
C GLY A 16 -12.47 10.04 -0.13
N GLU A 17 -12.78 10.33 1.13
CA GLU A 17 -14.13 10.67 1.57
C GLU A 17 -14.55 12.11 1.25
N ASP A 18 -13.64 13.08 1.32
CA ASP A 18 -13.93 14.50 1.02
C ASP A 18 -13.34 14.94 -0.34
N PRO A 19 -14.12 14.87 -1.44
CA PRO A 19 -13.65 15.15 -2.79
C PRO A 19 -13.17 16.60 -3.00
N THR A 20 -13.35 17.49 -2.03
CA THR A 20 -12.87 18.88 -2.09
C THR A 20 -11.39 19.00 -1.71
N LEU A 21 -10.81 17.99 -1.05
CA LEU A 21 -9.39 17.95 -0.69
C LEU A 21 -8.53 17.44 -1.87
N PRO A 22 -7.36 18.04 -2.15
CA PRO A 22 -6.49 17.62 -3.24
C PRO A 22 -5.83 16.25 -2.95
N GLY A 23 -5.52 15.49 -4.00
CA GLY A 23 -4.83 14.20 -3.90
C GLY A 23 -5.72 13.01 -3.51
N LEU A 24 -7.04 13.21 -3.50
CA LEU A 24 -7.99 12.21 -3.04
C LEU A 24 -8.37 11.12 -4.04
N ARG A 25 -8.04 11.32 -5.32
CA ARG A 25 -8.24 10.30 -6.37
C ARG A 25 -6.90 9.83 -6.86
N ARG A 26 -6.59 8.54 -6.66
CA ARG A 26 -5.34 7.92 -7.11
C ARG A 26 -5.65 6.62 -7.81
N CYS A 27 -5.00 6.37 -8.94
CA CYS A 27 -4.92 5.05 -9.54
C CYS A 27 -3.50 4.55 -9.33
N LEU A 28 -3.34 3.49 -8.54
CA LEU A 28 -2.07 2.81 -8.37
C LEU A 28 -2.01 1.69 -9.41
N THR A 29 -0.96 1.69 -10.21
CA THR A 29 -0.59 0.53 -11.04
C THR A 29 -0.04 -0.58 -10.15
N ARG A 30 0.18 -1.76 -10.74
CA ARG A 30 0.85 -2.85 -10.03
C ARG A 30 2.31 -2.53 -9.76
N THR A 31 2.98 -1.80 -10.66
CA THR A 31 4.30 -1.22 -10.39
C THR A 31 4.28 -0.34 -9.14
N ASP A 32 3.35 0.61 -9.04
CA ASP A 32 3.22 1.51 -7.88
C ASP A 32 3.00 0.75 -6.58
N LEU A 33 2.14 -0.28 -6.61
CA LEU A 33 1.84 -1.10 -5.44
C LEU A 33 3.05 -1.93 -5.00
N HIS A 34 3.81 -2.51 -5.95
CA HIS A 34 5.07 -3.21 -5.66
C HIS A 34 6.09 -2.29 -4.97
N GLU A 35 6.23 -1.06 -5.47
CA GLU A 35 7.13 -0.10 -4.84
C GLU A 35 6.70 0.27 -3.42
N LEU A 36 5.40 0.46 -3.20
CA LEU A 36 4.86 0.78 -1.88
C LEU A 36 5.06 -0.38 -0.89
N VAL A 37 4.76 -1.61 -1.29
CA VAL A 37 5.02 -2.82 -0.51
C VAL A 37 6.51 -2.96 -0.21
N SER A 38 7.39 -2.72 -1.21
CA SER A 38 8.84 -2.82 -1.03
C SER A 38 9.37 -1.84 0.02
N ARG A 39 8.87 -0.59 0.02
CA ARG A 39 9.25 0.41 1.03
C ARG A 39 8.81 0.01 2.43
N LEU A 40 7.57 -0.46 2.59
CA LEU A 40 7.04 -0.90 3.87
C LEU A 40 7.78 -2.14 4.41
N GLN A 41 8.01 -3.14 3.55
CA GLN A 41 8.76 -4.34 3.90
C GLN A 41 10.16 -3.99 4.42
N LYS A 42 10.89 -3.11 3.72
CA LYS A 42 12.22 -2.66 4.16
C LYS A 42 12.17 -1.97 5.52
N GLY A 43 11.19 -1.09 5.73
CA GLY A 43 11.00 -0.42 7.02
C GLY A 43 10.68 -1.38 8.17
N LEU A 44 9.88 -2.43 7.92
CA LEU A 44 9.60 -3.46 8.91
C LEU A 44 10.86 -4.28 9.25
N LEU A 45 11.66 -4.64 8.25
CA LEU A 45 12.93 -5.35 8.46
C LEU A 45 13.92 -4.48 9.24
N GLU A 46 14.03 -3.18 8.92
CA GLU A 46 14.87 -2.22 9.66
C GLU A 46 14.41 -2.04 11.10
N ALA A 47 13.10 -2.16 11.36
CA ALA A 47 12.53 -2.16 12.71
C ALA A 47 12.73 -3.49 13.46
N GLY A 48 13.34 -4.50 12.83
CA GLY A 48 13.64 -5.80 13.43
C GLY A 48 12.47 -6.78 13.45
N VAL A 49 11.45 -6.57 12.60
CA VAL A 49 10.32 -7.50 12.48
C VAL A 49 10.77 -8.78 11.77
N GLU A 50 10.46 -9.92 12.37
CA GLU A 50 10.83 -11.25 11.86
C GLU A 50 9.59 -12.13 11.58
N PRO A 51 9.74 -13.22 10.78
CA PRO A 51 8.67 -14.18 10.57
C PRO A 51 8.12 -14.74 11.90
N GLY A 52 6.82 -14.56 12.12
CA GLY A 52 6.14 -14.97 13.35
C GLY A 52 5.80 -13.81 14.30
N ASP A 53 6.39 -12.64 14.08
CA ASP A 53 6.02 -11.43 14.81
C ASP A 53 4.61 -10.95 14.45
N ARG A 54 3.99 -10.25 15.39
CA ARG A 54 2.66 -9.68 15.25
C ARG A 54 2.80 -8.17 15.10
N VAL A 55 2.38 -7.66 13.95
CA VAL A 55 2.36 -6.22 13.65
C VAL A 55 0.92 -5.75 13.65
N ALA A 56 0.62 -4.73 14.47
CA ALA A 56 -0.67 -4.05 14.43
C ALA A 56 -0.55 -2.83 13.50
N ALA A 57 -1.36 -2.80 12.44
CA ALA A 57 -1.50 -1.63 11.58
C ALA A 57 -2.78 -0.87 11.95
N TRP A 58 -2.64 0.38 12.41
CA TRP A 58 -3.77 1.28 12.64
C TRP A 58 -3.72 2.42 11.64
N LEU A 59 -4.52 2.31 10.59
CA LEU A 59 -4.51 3.20 9.43
C LEU A 59 -5.96 3.53 9.01
N PRO A 60 -6.19 4.72 8.41
CA PRO A 60 -7.45 5.01 7.73
C PRO A 60 -7.60 4.14 6.45
N ASN A 61 -8.75 4.23 5.78
CA ASN A 61 -8.98 3.56 4.49
C ASN A 61 -8.22 4.27 3.36
N VAL A 62 -6.91 4.01 3.27
CA VAL A 62 -5.99 4.56 2.27
C VAL A 62 -5.23 3.43 1.57
N PRO A 63 -4.67 3.63 0.36
CA PRO A 63 -3.89 2.63 -0.37
C PRO A 63 -2.81 1.93 0.46
N GLU A 64 -2.15 2.67 1.34
CA GLU A 64 -1.10 2.18 2.23
C GLU A 64 -1.60 1.07 3.17
N ALA A 65 -2.89 1.05 3.52
CA ALA A 65 -3.50 -0.03 4.31
C ALA A 65 -3.54 -1.37 3.57
N TYR A 66 -3.58 -1.37 2.23
CA TYR A 66 -3.48 -2.58 1.42
C TYR A 66 -2.03 -3.01 1.22
N ALA A 67 -1.08 -2.07 1.19
CA ALA A 67 0.33 -2.38 0.96
C ALA A 67 1.05 -2.97 2.19
N VAL A 68 0.46 -2.86 3.38
CA VAL A 68 0.97 -3.46 4.62
C VAL A 68 0.39 -4.86 4.91
N MET A 69 -0.51 -5.35 4.06
CA MET A 69 -1.19 -6.66 4.16
C MET A 69 -0.61 -7.65 3.14
#